data_AF-A0A9D0H0U4-F1
#
_entry.id   AF-A0A9D0H0U4-F1
#
_cell.length_a   1.000
_cell.length_b   1.000
_cell.length_c   1.000
_cell.angle_alpha   90.00
_cell.angle_beta   90.00
_cell.angle_gamma   90.00
#
_symmetry.space_group_name_H-M   'P 1'
#
loop_
_entity.id
_entity.type
_entity.pdbx_description
1 polymer ?
#
loop_
_entity_poly.entity_id
_entity_poly.type
_entity_poly.pdbx_seq_one_letter_code
_entity_poly.pdbx_strand_id
1 'polypeptide(L)'
;LRSLKKKFDAVFYDAFSPKVNTEMWTVEIFKAVKELMRQEAILSTYSASLAVRKGLIEAGFKIGLVEPVGRKSYSTVATIKGIIPPLTQKEKNRLENSPYAVPFHDSRNMDLPPYVIKKNWESIVEKNLLTKF
;
A
#
# COMPACT_ATOMS: atom_id res chain seq x y z
N LEU A 1 20.83 4.36 -3.17
CA LEU A 1 20.22 3.44 -2.19
C LEU A 1 20.84 2.03 -2.19
N ARG A 2 21.16 1.43 -3.35
CA ARG A 2 21.73 0.07 -3.44
C ARG A 2 23.06 -0.17 -2.69
N SER A 3 23.77 0.87 -2.23
CA SER A 3 25.00 0.78 -1.44
C SER A 3 24.81 0.93 0.08
N LEU A 4 23.57 1.12 0.56
CA LEU A 4 23.31 1.23 2.00
C LEU A 4 23.46 -0.14 2.67
N LYS A 5 24.53 -0.31 3.44
CA LYS A 5 24.76 -1.50 4.28
C LYS A 5 23.80 -1.54 5.48
N LYS A 6 23.19 -0.42 5.85
CA LYS A 6 22.29 -0.31 7.00
C LYS A 6 20.84 -0.33 6.54
N LYS A 7 20.05 -1.17 7.21
CA LYS A 7 18.59 -1.23 7.07
C LYS A 7 17.93 -0.23 8.01
N PHE A 8 16.80 0.34 7.58
CA PHE A 8 16.04 1.34 8.34
C PHE A 8 15.13 0.70 9.39
N ASP A 9 15.02 1.36 10.54
CA ASP A 9 14.08 1.02 11.61
C ASP A 9 12.69 1.64 11.40
N ALA A 10 12.60 2.73 10.62
CA ALA A 10 11.34 3.37 10.27
C ALA A 10 11.37 3.93 8.85
N VAL A 11 10.21 3.92 8.19
CA VAL A 11 9.99 4.53 6.87
C VAL A 11 8.76 5.42 6.92
N PHE A 12 8.92 6.71 6.63
CA PHE A 12 7.80 7.62 6.41
C PHE A 12 7.46 7.64 4.93
N TYR A 13 6.35 7.01 4.58
CA TYR A 13 5.90 6.88 3.20
C TYR A 13 4.89 7.98 2.88
N ASP A 14 5.42 9.10 2.38
CA ASP A 14 4.69 10.35 2.18
C ASP A 14 4.76 10.85 0.73
N ALA A 15 4.32 10.01 -0.19
CA ALA A 15 4.13 10.40 -1.59
C ALA A 15 2.81 11.16 -1.78
N PHE A 16 2.64 11.82 -2.93
CA PHE A 16 1.34 12.40 -3.31
C PHE A 16 0.25 11.34 -3.40
N SER A 17 -1.01 11.76 -3.34
CA SER A 17 -2.14 10.83 -3.22
C SER A 17 -2.11 9.73 -4.30
N PRO A 18 -2.56 8.50 -3.99
CA PRO A 18 -2.47 7.38 -4.92
C PRO A 18 -3.16 7.58 -6.28
N LYS A 19 -4.13 8.49 -6.36
CA LYS A 19 -4.84 8.82 -7.60
C LYS A 19 -4.05 9.74 -8.54
N VAL A 20 -3.13 10.52 -7.99
CA VAL A 20 -2.33 11.53 -8.71
C VAL A 20 -0.93 11.02 -9.00
N ASN A 21 -0.38 10.16 -8.13
CA ASN A 21 1.00 9.68 -8.21
C ASN A 21 1.05 8.16 -8.00
N THR A 22 0.33 7.43 -8.86
CA THR A 22 0.05 6.00 -8.74
C THR A 22 1.30 5.11 -8.76
N GLU A 23 2.31 5.49 -9.52
CA GLU A 23 3.61 4.81 -9.63
C GLU A 23 4.32 4.69 -8.28
N MET A 24 4.08 5.65 -7.37
CA MET A 24 4.60 5.61 -6.01
C MET A 24 3.77 4.72 -5.08
N TRP A 25 2.83 3.91 -5.55
CA TRP A 25 2.02 3.04 -4.68
C TRP A 25 1.90 1.62 -5.20
N THR A 26 2.82 1.22 -6.07
CA THR A 26 2.86 -0.11 -6.68
C THR A 26 3.44 -1.16 -5.72
N VAL A 27 3.03 -2.41 -5.91
CA VAL A 27 3.57 -3.55 -5.15
C VAL A 27 5.09 -3.64 -5.28
N GLU A 28 5.61 -3.32 -6.47
CA GLU A 28 7.02 -3.37 -6.81
C GLU A 28 7.83 -2.34 -5.99
N ILE A 29 7.33 -1.11 -5.87
CA ILE A 29 7.94 -0.09 -5.01
C ILE A 29 7.88 -0.52 -3.53
N PHE A 30 6.76 -1.07 -3.06
CA PHE A 30 6.70 -1.56 -1.68
C PHE A 30 7.67 -2.71 -1.41
N LYS A 31 7.88 -3.62 -2.36
CA LYS A 31 8.91 -4.67 -2.27
C LYS A 31 10.31 -4.07 -2.18
N ALA A 32 10.63 -3.08 -3.02
CA ALA A 32 11.92 -2.38 -2.95
C ALA A 32 12.14 -1.67 -1.61
N VAL A 33 11.10 -1.02 -1.06
CA VAL A 33 11.15 -0.39 0.26
C VAL A 33 11.38 -1.44 1.35
N LYS A 34 10.68 -2.57 1.28
CA LYS A 34 10.81 -3.68 2.24
C LYS A 34 12.23 -4.23 2.33
N GLU A 35 12.95 -4.29 1.21
CA GLU A 35 14.35 -4.77 1.18
C GLU A 35 15.29 -3.88 2.02
N LEU A 36 14.98 -2.58 2.09
CA LEU A 36 15.73 -1.58 2.85
C LEU A 36 15.34 -1.54 4.34
N MET A 37 14.29 -2.25 4.75
CA MET A 37 13.77 -2.24 6.11
C MET A 37 14.31 -3.40 6.95
N ARG A 38 14.52 -3.14 8.26
CA ARG A 38 14.69 -4.22 9.26
C ARG A 38 13.37 -4.99 9.41
N GLN A 39 13.45 -6.23 9.90
CA GLN A 39 12.26 -7.10 10.01
C GLN A 39 11.19 -6.51 10.96
N GLU A 40 11.61 -5.79 11.99
CA GLU A 40 10.72 -5.16 12.98
C GLU A 40 10.43 -3.69 12.67
N ALA A 41 10.97 -3.16 11.57
CA ALA A 41 10.79 -1.77 11.21
C ALA A 41 9.32 -1.44 10.90
N ILE A 42 8.96 -0.18 11.09
CA ILE A 42 7.60 0.33 10.83
C ILE A 42 7.64 1.27 9.63
N LEU A 43 6.81 0.98 8.63
CA LEU A 43 6.42 1.94 7.60
C LEU A 43 5.13 2.62 8.05
N SER A 44 5.09 3.94 8.00
CA SER A 44 3.89 4.74 8.28
C SER A 44 3.49 5.57 7.06
N THR A 45 2.20 5.65 6.77
CA THR A 45 1.65 6.51 5.72
C THR A 45 0.31 7.11 6.12
N TYR A 46 0.06 8.34 5.66
CA TYR A 46 -1.24 8.98 5.81
C TYR A 46 -2.33 8.28 4.99
N SER A 47 -1.98 7.47 3.99
CA SER A 47 -2.94 6.92 3.04
C SER A 47 -3.83 5.85 3.66
N ALA A 48 -5.15 6.07 3.57
CA ALA A 48 -6.18 5.09 3.97
C ALA A 48 -6.70 4.27 2.78
N SER A 49 -6.04 4.35 1.62
CA SER A 49 -6.50 3.71 0.38
C SER A 49 -6.48 2.18 0.49
N LEU A 50 -7.57 1.53 0.04
CA LEU A 50 -7.66 0.07 0.01
C LEU A 50 -6.66 -0.53 -0.98
N ALA A 51 -6.42 0.14 -2.11
CA ALA A 51 -5.41 -0.26 -3.09
C ALA A 51 -4.00 -0.26 -2.48
N VAL A 52 -3.65 0.78 -1.71
CA VAL A 52 -2.37 0.89 -1.02
C VAL A 52 -2.22 -0.21 0.03
N ARG A 53 -3.25 -0.42 0.85
CA ARG A 53 -3.24 -1.47 1.87
C ARG A 53 -3.11 -2.88 1.28
N LYS A 54 -3.79 -3.15 0.17
CA LYS A 54 -3.63 -4.40 -0.59
C LYS A 54 -2.23 -4.52 -1.18
N GLY A 55 -1.69 -3.44 -1.72
CA GLY A 55 -0.32 -3.42 -2.23
C GLY A 55 0.72 -3.75 -1.16
N LEU A 56 0.57 -3.17 0.04
CA LEU A 56 1.42 -3.50 1.20
C LEU A 56 1.27 -4.97 1.61
N ILE A 57 0.04 -5.49 1.70
CA ILE A 57 -0.21 -6.91 2.01
C ILE A 57 0.46 -7.81 0.96
N GLU A 58 0.32 -7.50 -0.32
CA GLU A 58 0.86 -8.31 -1.41
C GLU A 58 2.41 -8.23 -1.49
N ALA A 59 3.00 -7.10 -1.13
CA ALA A 59 4.44 -6.98 -0.91
C ALA A 59 4.92 -7.77 0.33
N GLY A 60 3.99 -8.35 1.10
CA GLY A 60 4.24 -9.21 2.25
C GLY A 60 4.48 -8.43 3.54
N PHE A 61 3.83 -7.27 3.70
CA PHE A 61 3.73 -6.59 4.99
C PHE A 61 2.50 -7.07 5.76
N LYS A 62 2.61 -7.08 7.08
CA LYS A 62 1.45 -6.98 7.99
C LYS A 62 1.05 -5.52 8.05
N ILE A 63 -0.25 -5.23 8.04
CA ILE A 63 -0.76 -3.86 8.12
C ILE A 63 -1.63 -3.65 9.36
N GLY A 64 -1.68 -2.40 9.80
CA GLY A 64 -2.37 -1.93 10.98
C GLY A 64 -2.92 -0.53 10.80
N LEU A 65 -3.67 -0.06 11.79
CA LEU A 65 -4.32 1.24 11.77
C LEU A 65 -3.78 2.12 12.89
N VAL A 66 -3.61 3.40 12.59
CA VAL A 66 -3.40 4.43 13.62
C VAL A 66 -4.63 5.33 13.61
N GLU A 67 -5.20 5.53 14.80
CA GLU A 67 -6.37 6.39 15.01
C GLU A 67 -6.13 7.77 14.38
N PRO A 68 -7.14 8.34 13.71
CA PRO A 68 -6.98 9.63 13.07
C PRO A 68 -6.78 10.73 14.11
N VAL A 69 -5.81 11.60 13.84
CA VAL A 69 -5.63 12.86 14.57
C VAL A 69 -6.03 14.00 13.64
N GLY A 70 -7.05 14.78 14.02
CA GLY A 70 -7.50 15.94 13.23
C GLY A 70 -8.14 15.62 11.87
N ARG A 71 -8.48 14.35 11.58
CA ARG A 71 -9.13 13.92 10.33
C ARG A 71 -10.15 12.80 10.57
N LYS A 72 -10.89 12.41 9.53
CA LYS A 72 -11.91 11.35 9.63
C LYS A 72 -11.37 9.93 9.42
N SER A 73 -10.26 9.78 8.70
CA SER A 73 -9.77 8.48 8.22
C SER A 73 -8.51 8.01 8.94
N TYR A 74 -8.49 6.73 9.31
CA TYR A 74 -7.31 6.03 9.84
C TYR A 74 -6.07 6.18 8.95
N SER A 75 -4.90 6.31 9.57
CA SER A 75 -3.61 6.13 8.89
C SER A 75 -3.26 4.64 8.79
N THR A 76 -2.31 4.31 7.92
CA THR A 76 -1.82 2.94 7.76
C THR A 76 -0.39 2.82 8.28
N VAL A 77 -0.16 1.80 9.11
CA VAL A 77 1.18 1.34 9.47
C VAL A 77 1.40 -0.06 8.93
N ALA A 78 2.65 -0.39 8.62
CA ALA A 78 3.03 -1.67 8.05
C ALA A 78 4.37 -2.15 8.62
N THR A 79 4.53 -3.46 8.80
CA THR A 79 5.77 -4.09 9.26
C THR A 79 5.92 -5.48 8.66
N ILE A 80 7.13 -6.06 8.71
CA ILE A 80 7.36 -7.43 8.25
C ILE A 80 7.04 -8.41 9.39
N LYS A 81 7.65 -8.19 10.56
CA LYS A 81 7.52 -9.03 11.76
C LYS A 81 7.25 -8.27 13.05
N GLY A 82 7.27 -6.93 13.04
CA GLY A 82 7.01 -6.12 14.22
C GLY A 82 5.58 -6.23 14.74
N ILE A 83 5.33 -5.58 15.87
CA ILE A 83 4.02 -5.48 16.51
C ILE A 83 3.39 -4.16 16.09
N ILE A 84 2.18 -4.21 15.54
CA ILE A 84 1.40 -3.04 15.11
C ILE A 84 -0.05 -3.18 15.55
N PRO A 85 -0.79 -2.09 15.71
CA PRO A 85 -2.21 -2.16 16.04
C PRO A 85 -2.99 -2.94 14.98
N PRO A 86 -4.01 -3.73 15.37
CA PRO A 86 -4.74 -4.55 14.42
C PRO A 86 -5.67 -3.72 13.52
N LEU A 87 -6.11 -4.32 12.41
CA LEU A 87 -7.23 -3.82 11.63
C LEU A 87 -8.55 -4.03 12.39
N THR A 88 -9.46 -3.05 12.33
CA THR A 88 -10.86 -3.25 12.77
C THR A 88 -11.59 -4.22 11.85
N GLN A 89 -12.66 -4.87 12.34
CA GLN A 89 -13.46 -5.78 11.51
C GLN A 89 -14.05 -5.08 10.28
N LYS A 90 -14.47 -3.82 10.43
CA LYS A 90 -14.96 -3.00 9.32
C LYS A 90 -13.91 -2.84 8.22
N GLU A 91 -12.66 -2.56 8.58
CA GLU A 91 -11.59 -2.38 7.60
C GLU A 91 -11.16 -3.72 6.95
N LYS A 92 -11.18 -4.83 7.71
CA LYS A 92 -11.01 -6.17 7.13
C LYS A 92 -12.09 -6.47 6.08
N ASN A 93 -13.36 -6.27 6.43
CA ASN A 93 -14.47 -6.48 5.50
C ASN A 93 -14.35 -5.59 4.25
N ARG A 94 -13.89 -4.34 4.39
CA ARG A 94 -13.65 -3.45 3.24
C ARG A 94 -12.52 -3.95 2.34
N LEU A 95 -11.43 -4.46 2.93
CA LEU A 95 -10.32 -5.03 2.16
C LEU A 95 -10.70 -6.32 1.42
N GLU A 96 -11.60 -7.11 1.99
CA GLU A 96 -12.08 -8.35 1.36
C GLU A 96 -13.11 -8.07 0.26
N ASN A 97 -14.04 -7.16 0.51
CA ASN A 97 -15.25 -7.05 -0.30
C ASN A 97 -15.28 -5.82 -1.21
N SER A 98 -14.37 -4.85 -1.08
CA SER A 98 -14.43 -3.66 -1.93
C SER A 98 -13.87 -3.94 -3.32
N PRO A 99 -14.54 -3.52 -4.41
CA PRO A 99 -13.99 -3.62 -5.76
C PRO A 99 -12.73 -2.75 -5.94
N TYR A 100 -12.53 -1.75 -5.07
CA TYR A 100 -11.36 -0.87 -5.06
C TYR A 100 -10.18 -1.43 -4.25
N ALA A 101 -10.34 -2.59 -3.60
CA ALA A 101 -9.26 -3.28 -2.88
C ALA A 101 -8.39 -4.09 -3.87
N VAL A 102 -7.90 -3.40 -4.90
CA VAL A 102 -7.02 -3.92 -5.95
C VAL A 102 -5.70 -3.15 -5.84
N PRO A 103 -4.54 -3.81 -5.75
CA PRO A 103 -3.25 -3.14 -5.70
C PRO A 103 -2.87 -2.51 -7.05
N PHE A 104 -2.02 -1.50 -7.01
CA PHE A 104 -1.36 -1.00 -8.21
C PHE A 104 -0.15 -1.88 -8.55
N HIS A 105 0.08 -2.12 -9.84
CA HIS A 105 1.23 -2.87 -10.33
C HIS A 105 1.99 -2.11 -11.40
N ASP A 106 3.30 -2.15 -11.29
CA ASP A 106 4.24 -1.74 -12.32
C ASP A 106 4.82 -2.96 -13.06
N SER A 107 5.62 -2.72 -14.09
CA SER A 107 6.52 -3.73 -14.63
C SER A 107 7.58 -4.12 -13.59
N ARG A 108 8.25 -5.25 -13.82
CA ARG A 108 9.39 -5.68 -12.98
C ARG A 108 10.52 -4.64 -12.92
N ASN A 109 10.65 -3.81 -13.95
CA ASN A 109 11.67 -2.77 -14.04
C ASN A 109 11.21 -1.43 -13.46
N MET A 110 9.93 -1.31 -13.05
CA MET A 110 9.31 -0.08 -12.57
C MET A 110 9.43 1.08 -13.57
N ASP A 111 9.11 0.80 -14.82
CA ASP A 111 9.30 1.69 -15.97
C ASP A 111 8.01 1.95 -16.77
N LEU A 112 6.85 1.46 -16.30
CA LEU A 112 5.60 1.80 -16.96
C LEU A 112 5.30 3.29 -16.79
N PRO A 113 4.77 3.96 -17.84
CA PRO A 113 4.25 5.30 -17.69
C PRO A 113 3.14 5.33 -16.62
N PRO A 114 3.06 6.36 -15.75
CA PRO A 114 2.06 6.42 -14.67
C PRO A 114 0.61 6.24 -15.14
N TYR A 115 0.28 6.73 -16.34
CA TYR A 115 -1.07 6.58 -16.91
C TYR A 115 -1.40 5.11 -17.24
N VAL A 116 -0.42 4.28 -17.59
CA VAL A 116 -0.62 2.85 -17.88
C VAL A 116 -0.91 2.09 -16.59
N ILE A 117 -0.14 2.35 -15.53
CA ILE A 117 -0.37 1.77 -14.20
C ILE A 117 -1.79 2.07 -13.73
N LYS A 118 -2.20 3.34 -13.85
CA LYS A 118 -3.54 3.80 -13.48
C LYS A 118 -4.62 3.12 -14.32
N LYS A 119 -4.48 3.08 -15.64
CA LYS A 119 -5.45 2.46 -16.55
C LYS A 119 -5.61 0.95 -16.29
N ASN A 120 -4.51 0.24 -16.01
CA ASN A 120 -4.55 -1.17 -15.67
C ASN A 120 -5.35 -1.42 -14.39
N TRP A 121 -5.12 -0.61 -13.37
CA TRP A 121 -5.89 -0.67 -12.13
C TRP A 121 -7.38 -0.35 -12.35
N GLU A 122 -7.69 0.71 -13.09
CA GLU A 122 -9.08 1.09 -13.43
C GLU A 122 -9.82 -0.04 -14.14
N SER A 123 -9.19 -0.71 -15.10
CA SER A 123 -9.80 -1.84 -15.83
C SER A 123 -10.14 -3.02 -14.91
N ILE A 124 -9.31 -3.32 -13.90
CA ILE A 124 -9.60 -4.38 -12.93
C ILE A 124 -10.74 -3.97 -12.00
N VAL A 125 -10.73 -2.72 -11.53
CA VAL A 125 -11.80 -2.19 -10.68
C VAL A 125 -13.15 -2.20 -11.41
N GLU A 126 -13.19 -1.80 -12.68
CA GLU A 126 -14.39 -1.85 -13.52
C GLU A 126 -14.92 -3.27 -13.66
N LYS A 127 -14.05 -4.24 -13.95
CA LYS A 127 -14.45 -5.67 -14.00
C LYS A 127 -15.04 -6.13 -12.66
N ASN A 128 -14.40 -5.80 -11.55
CA ASN A 128 -14.88 -6.16 -10.21
C ASN A 128 -16.23 -5.51 -9.87
N LEU A 129 -16.48 -4.29 -10.35
CA LEU A 129 -17.77 -3.62 -10.20
C LEU A 129 -18.85 -4.35 -10.99
N LEU A 130 -18.57 -4.76 -12.24
CA LEU A 130 -19.51 -5.48 -13.09
C LEU A 130 -19.88 -6.86 -12.55
N THR A 131 -18.97 -7.57 -11.89
CA THR A 131 -19.24 -8.91 -11.31
C THR A 131 -20.01 -8.89 -9.99
N LYS A 132 -20.30 -7.70 -9.44
CA LYS A 132 -21.03 -7.53 -8.17
C LYS A 132 -22.52 -7.27 -8.34
N PHE A 133 -22.98 -7.16 -9.58
CA PHE A 133 -24.38 -7.07 -10.00
C PHE A 133 -24.76 -8.33 -10.78
#